data_AF-A0A947H6V0-F1
#
_entry.id   AF-A0A947H6V0-F1
#
_cell.length_a   1.000
_cell.length_b   1.000
_cell.length_c   1.000
_cell.angle_alpha   90.00
_cell.angle_beta   90.00
_cell.angle_gamma   90.00
#
_symmetry.space_group_name_H-M   'P 1'
#
loop_
_entity.id
_entity.type
_entity.pdbx_description
1 polymer ?
#
loop_
_entity_poly.entity_id
_entity_poly.type
_entity_poly.pdbx_seq_one_letter_code
_entity_poly.pdbx_strand_id
1 'polypeptide(L)'
;MNRKSISFKAPFKASLSLSLTLLLLLSSCYANQDSSQIADKSQTAPPKVDQQNTEETDDEKKLMNLQAPAPPRKLKSEALANKPVTTGMVTGGKVNESTVLRQAPKEQIPQDQTPTDKEFNTEGYDKIAENPFLEALKNPLSTFSIDVDTAAYSNVRRFIQQGNLPPQDAVRIEEMINYFEYNYPDPQSQHPFSLVTEISDCPWNTKHKLLHVGLQAKRLNLKQTPPNNLVFLLDVSGSMEDDNKLPLLKKSLRLLIDELREQDSVSIVVYAGAAGQVLPPTSGANKAKIIDALENLQAGGSTAGSEGIQLAYELARKNFKQNGNNRVILATDGDFNVGPSSDGELVRMIEEKRKGGVFLTVLGFGMGNYKDSKMEKLADAGNGNYAYIDSLMEAKKVLVQQLGGTLLTLAKDVKLQLEFNPAKVAQYRLIGYENRLLRAEDFDNDAKDAGELGAGHSVTALYEVIPTGVGSGNANDLRYQQTQVKQTAQNSDELLNLKLRYKQPNQDKSQLIEKVVKDASLPLSKTSDDFRFSAAVAGFGQVLRGSAFKGDWTLAQTRLLAEKAKGNDTQGYRKDFITLVSQAEKISANKPD
;
A
#
# COMPACT_ATOMS: atom_id res chain seq x y z
N MET A 1 38.46 -50.74 27.47
CA MET A 1 38.55 -50.36 26.04
C MET A 1 37.44 -51.02 25.25
N ASN A 2 36.95 -50.36 24.20
CA ASN A 2 36.10 -50.86 23.10
C ASN A 2 34.84 -51.72 23.35
N ARG A 3 33.70 -51.13 22.94
CA ARG A 3 32.62 -51.69 22.09
C ARG A 3 32.11 -53.13 22.32
N LYS A 4 30.79 -53.23 22.50
CA LYS A 4 29.96 -54.19 21.75
C LYS A 4 28.57 -53.61 21.48
N SER A 5 28.07 -53.84 20.27
CA SER A 5 26.69 -53.58 19.85
C SER A 5 25.87 -54.87 19.92
N ILE A 6 24.55 -54.77 20.00
CA ILE A 6 23.57 -55.83 19.68
C ILE A 6 22.23 -55.15 19.34
N SER A 7 21.51 -55.70 18.35
CA SER A 7 20.12 -55.35 18.04
C SER A 7 19.20 -56.51 18.43
N PHE A 8 17.92 -56.23 18.67
CA PHE A 8 16.91 -57.26 18.91
C PHE A 8 15.89 -57.37 17.77
N LYS A 9 15.28 -58.56 17.66
CA LYS A 9 14.45 -58.99 16.52
C LYS A 9 12.95 -58.91 16.85
N ALA A 10 12.13 -58.94 15.79
CA ALA A 10 10.72 -59.38 15.76
C ALA A 10 10.63 -60.93 15.97
N PRO A 11 9.54 -61.69 15.66
CA PRO A 11 8.22 -61.37 15.05
C PRO A 11 6.98 -62.15 15.60
N PHE A 12 5.80 -62.01 14.95
CA PHE A 12 4.77 -63.03 14.53
C PHE A 12 3.47 -62.28 14.11
N LYS A 13 2.78 -62.51 12.96
CA LYS A 13 1.97 -63.67 12.45
C LYS A 13 0.63 -63.87 13.20
N ALA A 14 -0.57 -63.64 12.62
CA ALA A 14 -1.32 -64.35 11.53
C ALA A 14 -2.31 -65.41 12.10
N SER A 15 -3.52 -65.74 11.57
CA SER A 15 -4.33 -65.31 10.39
C SER A 15 -5.79 -65.89 10.42
N LEU A 16 -6.67 -65.50 9.47
CA LEU A 16 -7.97 -66.14 9.07
C LEU A 16 -9.15 -66.00 10.09
N SER A 17 -10.46 -66.15 9.76
CA SER A 17 -11.30 -66.51 8.58
C SER A 17 -12.81 -66.22 8.90
N LEU A 18 -13.85 -66.15 8.03
CA LEU A 18 -14.09 -66.01 6.56
C LEU A 18 -15.64 -65.85 6.32
N SER A 19 -16.09 -65.59 5.07
CA SER A 19 -17.48 -65.65 4.51
C SER A 19 -18.38 -64.39 4.65
N LEU A 20 -18.95 -63.77 3.57
CA LEU A 20 -20.04 -64.14 2.60
C LEU A 20 -21.47 -63.85 3.18
N THR A 21 -22.48 -63.28 2.49
CA THR A 21 -22.88 -63.38 1.06
C THR A 21 -23.82 -62.24 0.53
N LEU A 22 -23.54 -61.74 -0.68
CA LEU A 22 -24.41 -61.27 -1.81
C LEU A 22 -25.89 -60.80 -1.63
N LEU A 23 -26.26 -59.62 -2.17
CA LEU A 23 -27.30 -59.43 -3.24
C LEU A 23 -27.21 -58.06 -3.95
N LEU A 24 -28.00 -57.83 -5.01
CA LEU A 24 -27.75 -56.86 -6.10
C LEU A 24 -29.05 -56.34 -6.77
N LEU A 25 -28.97 -55.14 -7.39
CA LEU A 25 -29.87 -54.61 -8.46
C LEU A 25 -31.32 -54.23 -8.04
N LEU A 26 -32.11 -53.42 -8.78
CA LEU A 26 -31.99 -52.82 -10.13
C LEU A 26 -32.69 -51.42 -10.21
N SER A 27 -32.61 -50.75 -11.37
CA SER A 27 -33.15 -49.41 -11.68
C SER A 27 -34.59 -49.43 -12.23
N SER A 28 -35.27 -48.27 -12.26
CA SER A 28 -36.25 -47.90 -13.31
C SER A 28 -36.61 -46.40 -13.30
N CYS A 29 -36.85 -45.83 -14.48
CA CYS A 29 -37.61 -44.59 -14.67
C CYS A 29 -39.06 -44.94 -15.05
N TYR A 30 -40.02 -44.02 -14.92
CA TYR A 30 -41.00 -43.65 -15.97
C TYR A 30 -41.87 -42.47 -15.50
N ALA A 31 -42.83 -42.01 -16.33
CA ALA A 31 -43.60 -40.79 -16.12
C ALA A 31 -45.10 -40.94 -16.46
N ASN A 32 -45.87 -39.95 -16.00
CA ASN A 32 -47.16 -39.44 -16.52
C ASN A 32 -48.53 -40.13 -16.18
N GLN A 33 -49.51 -39.21 -16.07
CA GLN A 33 -50.98 -39.30 -16.18
C GLN A 33 -51.89 -39.74 -15.00
N ASP A 34 -52.67 -38.74 -14.54
CA ASP A 34 -54.14 -38.69 -14.35
C ASP A 34 -54.91 -39.84 -13.65
N SER A 35 -55.59 -39.52 -12.53
CA SER A 35 -56.98 -39.01 -12.60
C SER A 35 -57.72 -38.80 -11.24
N SER A 36 -58.57 -37.75 -11.22
CA SER A 36 -59.82 -37.54 -10.44
C SER A 36 -59.93 -37.65 -8.89
N GLN A 37 -60.19 -36.48 -8.27
CA GLN A 37 -61.15 -36.18 -7.16
C GLN A 37 -60.89 -36.83 -5.75
N ILE A 38 -61.21 -36.21 -4.61
CA ILE A 38 -62.40 -35.42 -4.18
C ILE A 38 -62.01 -34.10 -3.44
N ALA A 39 -62.99 -33.20 -3.21
CA ALA A 39 -62.93 -31.91 -2.50
C ALA A 39 -62.54 -32.01 -0.98
N ASP A 40 -62.35 -30.96 -0.17
CA ASP A 40 -63.01 -29.63 -0.15
C ASP A 40 -62.29 -28.55 0.74
N LYS A 41 -62.72 -27.29 0.57
CA LYS A 41 -62.61 -26.07 1.42
C LYS A 41 -61.36 -25.15 1.44
N SER A 42 -61.72 -23.86 1.29
CA SER A 42 -61.13 -22.62 1.82
C SER A 42 -59.75 -22.13 1.36
N GLN A 43 -59.77 -21.10 0.52
CA GLN A 43 -58.78 -20.02 0.45
C GLN A 43 -59.48 -18.68 0.73
N THR A 44 -58.76 -17.70 1.28
CA THR A 44 -59.20 -16.30 1.43
C THR A 44 -58.08 -15.36 0.97
N ALA A 45 -58.38 -14.47 0.01
CA ALA A 45 -57.43 -13.51 -0.55
C ALA A 45 -57.62 -12.11 0.08
N PRO A 46 -56.57 -11.25 0.09
CA PRO A 46 -56.66 -9.88 0.60
C PRO A 46 -57.42 -8.94 -0.37
N PRO A 47 -57.98 -7.82 0.13
CA PRO A 47 -58.81 -6.90 -0.67
C PRO A 47 -57.99 -5.96 -1.57
N LYS A 48 -58.66 -5.45 -2.61
CA LYS A 48 -58.23 -4.26 -3.37
C LYS A 48 -58.79 -2.98 -2.72
N VAL A 49 -58.22 -1.83 -3.06
CA VAL A 49 -58.77 -0.49 -2.80
C VAL A 49 -58.89 0.26 -4.13
N ASP A 50 -59.98 0.99 -4.32
CA ASP A 50 -60.32 1.68 -5.57
C ASP A 50 -59.61 3.03 -5.76
N GLN A 51 -59.64 3.52 -7.00
CA GLN A 51 -59.17 4.85 -7.39
C GLN A 51 -60.33 5.87 -7.35
N GLN A 52 -60.14 7.00 -6.67
CA GLN A 52 -60.93 8.23 -6.88
C GLN A 52 -60.02 9.46 -6.80
N ASN A 53 -60.44 10.54 -7.46
CA ASN A 53 -59.64 11.76 -7.68
C ASN A 53 -59.89 12.82 -6.61
N THR A 54 -58.82 13.50 -6.20
CA THR A 54 -58.79 14.92 -5.77
C THR A 54 -57.43 15.48 -6.19
N GLU A 55 -57.38 16.29 -7.24
CA GLU A 55 -57.27 17.77 -7.17
C GLU A 55 -55.86 18.26 -6.78
N GLU A 56 -55.17 18.90 -7.74
CA GLU A 56 -53.87 19.54 -7.54
C GLU A 56 -54.04 20.92 -6.87
N THR A 57 -53.16 21.27 -5.93
CA THR A 57 -53.09 22.61 -5.31
C THR A 57 -51.68 23.21 -5.44
N ASP A 58 -51.60 24.45 -5.92
CA ASP A 58 -50.43 25.02 -6.63
C ASP A 58 -49.33 25.62 -5.73
N ASP A 59 -49.07 25.04 -4.55
CA ASP A 59 -48.22 25.65 -3.51
C ASP A 59 -46.76 25.14 -3.44
N GLU A 60 -46.41 23.97 -4.02
CA GLU A 60 -45.02 23.44 -3.93
C GLU A 60 -43.98 24.20 -4.79
N LYS A 61 -44.40 25.19 -5.61
CA LYS A 61 -43.49 26.00 -6.44
C LYS A 61 -42.82 27.18 -5.72
N LYS A 62 -42.98 27.33 -4.40
CA LYS A 62 -42.55 28.55 -3.67
C LYS A 62 -41.44 28.38 -2.62
N LEU A 63 -40.86 27.20 -2.46
CA LEU A 63 -39.81 26.91 -1.46
C LEU A 63 -38.47 26.47 -2.08
N MET A 64 -38.07 27.11 -3.19
CA MET A 64 -36.78 26.85 -3.85
C MET A 64 -36.03 28.16 -4.20
N ASN A 65 -35.78 29.02 -3.20
CA ASN A 65 -34.95 30.22 -3.40
C ASN A 65 -34.24 30.70 -2.10
N LEU A 66 -33.13 30.06 -1.75
CA LEU A 66 -32.11 30.62 -0.84
C LEU A 66 -30.73 30.49 -1.49
N GLN A 67 -29.91 31.54 -1.36
CA GLN A 67 -28.82 31.84 -2.28
C GLN A 67 -27.57 30.98 -2.11
N ALA A 68 -26.95 30.60 -3.23
CA ALA A 68 -25.57 30.12 -3.26
C ALA A 68 -24.57 31.31 -3.23
N PRO A 69 -23.40 31.18 -2.60
CA PRO A 69 -22.38 32.22 -2.58
C PRO A 69 -21.69 32.40 -3.96
N ALA A 70 -21.25 33.63 -4.25
CA ALA A 70 -20.68 34.00 -5.54
C ALA A 70 -19.22 33.51 -5.75
N PRO A 71 -18.80 33.23 -7.00
CA PRO A 71 -17.44 32.77 -7.29
C PRO A 71 -16.38 33.88 -7.13
N PRO A 72 -15.11 33.52 -6.84
CA PRO A 72 -14.04 34.49 -6.62
C PRO A 72 -13.67 35.30 -7.88
N ARG A 73 -13.30 36.55 -7.65
CA ARG A 73 -13.08 37.57 -8.69
C ARG A 73 -11.72 37.37 -9.37
N LYS A 74 -11.70 37.20 -10.71
CA LYS A 74 -10.45 37.11 -11.48
C LYS A 74 -9.62 38.40 -11.33
N LEU A 75 -8.43 38.28 -10.75
CA LEU A 75 -7.38 39.30 -10.85
C LEU A 75 -6.85 39.35 -12.29
N LYS A 76 -6.63 40.55 -12.81
CA LYS A 76 -5.91 40.75 -14.07
C LYS A 76 -4.41 40.80 -13.77
N SER A 77 -3.63 39.94 -14.42
CA SER A 77 -2.19 40.13 -14.53
C SER A 77 -1.91 41.16 -15.63
N GLU A 78 -1.16 42.20 -15.31
CA GLU A 78 -0.69 43.18 -16.31
C GLU A 78 0.58 42.64 -16.98
N ALA A 79 0.58 42.59 -18.31
CA ALA A 79 1.72 42.14 -19.09
C ALA A 79 2.69 43.30 -19.33
N LEU A 80 3.86 43.29 -18.67
CA LEU A 80 4.95 44.17 -19.07
C LEU A 80 5.47 43.74 -20.45
N ALA A 81 5.41 44.66 -21.41
CA ALA A 81 5.84 44.41 -22.78
C ALA A 81 7.36 44.58 -22.93
N ASN A 82 8.09 43.48 -23.12
CA ASN A 82 9.46 43.52 -23.61
C ASN A 82 9.48 44.06 -25.05
N LYS A 83 10.26 45.13 -25.29
CA LYS A 83 10.64 45.59 -26.64
C LYS A 83 12.04 45.04 -27.00
N PRO A 84 12.33 44.82 -28.29
CA PRO A 84 13.49 44.05 -28.72
C PRO A 84 14.81 44.81 -28.57
N VAL A 85 15.89 44.05 -28.33
CA VAL A 85 17.27 44.54 -28.43
C VAL A 85 17.71 44.48 -29.90
N THR A 86 18.00 45.64 -30.49
CA THR A 86 18.58 45.75 -31.84
C THR A 86 20.09 45.54 -31.84
N THR A 87 20.58 44.74 -32.78
CA THR A 87 22.01 44.54 -33.06
C THR A 87 22.66 45.81 -33.62
N GLY A 88 23.84 46.18 -33.15
CA GLY A 88 24.65 47.27 -33.69
C GLY A 88 26.14 47.11 -33.40
N MET A 89 26.96 47.06 -34.45
CA MET A 89 28.43 47.03 -34.37
C MET A 89 29.04 48.43 -34.64
N VAL A 90 30.38 48.50 -34.57
CA VAL A 90 31.31 49.37 -35.34
C VAL A 90 31.97 50.54 -34.57
N THR A 91 33.30 50.41 -34.35
CA THR A 91 34.33 51.44 -34.01
C THR A 91 34.15 52.28 -32.73
N GLY A 92 35.18 52.72 -32.02
CA GLY A 92 36.63 52.63 -32.24
C GLY A 92 37.31 54.00 -32.06
N GLY A 93 38.21 54.16 -31.09
CA GLY A 93 38.94 55.41 -30.84
C GLY A 93 39.93 55.32 -29.67
N LYS A 94 41.07 56.00 -29.77
CA LYS A 94 42.11 56.12 -28.73
C LYS A 94 42.33 57.59 -28.37
N VAL A 95 42.53 57.89 -27.09
CA VAL A 95 43.44 58.97 -26.63
C VAL A 95 43.93 58.66 -25.21
N ASN A 96 45.12 59.16 -24.87
CA ASN A 96 45.70 59.11 -23.52
C ASN A 96 45.43 60.46 -22.82
N GLU A 97 45.34 60.49 -21.48
CA GLU A 97 46.50 60.88 -20.65
C GLU A 97 46.24 60.96 -19.12
N SER A 98 47.29 60.63 -18.36
CA SER A 98 47.80 61.33 -17.18
C SER A 98 46.82 61.87 -16.10
N THR A 99 46.67 61.13 -15.00
CA THR A 99 46.66 61.71 -13.64
C THR A 99 47.25 60.71 -12.64
N VAL A 100 48.27 61.13 -11.89
CA VAL A 100 48.91 60.30 -10.85
C VAL A 100 48.40 60.74 -9.48
N LEU A 101 47.71 59.83 -8.78
CA LEU A 101 47.45 59.94 -7.34
C LEU A 101 47.92 58.67 -6.61
N ARG A 102 48.07 58.79 -5.30
CA ARG A 102 48.95 57.93 -4.49
C ARG A 102 48.31 56.57 -4.15
N GLN A 103 49.18 55.59 -3.92
CA GLN A 103 48.82 54.21 -3.59
C GLN A 103 48.05 54.10 -2.26
N ALA A 104 47.08 53.19 -2.23
CA ALA A 104 46.61 52.52 -1.02
C ALA A 104 47.15 51.06 -1.02
N PRO A 105 47.23 50.38 0.14
CA PRO A 105 47.69 48.99 0.19
C PRO A 105 46.78 48.05 -0.62
N LYS A 106 47.37 47.01 -1.22
CA LYS A 106 46.57 45.87 -1.70
C LYS A 106 46.15 45.03 -0.51
N GLU A 107 44.93 45.24 -0.04
CA GLU A 107 44.25 44.22 0.76
C GLU A 107 44.15 42.94 -0.08
N GLN A 108 44.56 41.81 0.50
CA GLN A 108 44.31 40.51 -0.11
C GLN A 108 42.83 40.22 0.07
N ILE A 109 42.04 40.46 -0.97
CA ILE A 109 40.66 39.96 -1.06
C ILE A 109 40.74 38.45 -0.76
N PRO A 110 40.11 37.96 0.32
CA PRO A 110 40.03 36.52 0.56
C PRO A 110 39.38 35.88 -0.66
N GLN A 111 39.92 34.75 -1.15
CA GLN A 111 39.22 34.02 -2.19
C GLN A 111 37.87 33.60 -1.63
N ASP A 112 36.82 34.24 -2.13
CA ASP A 112 35.45 33.96 -1.72
C ASP A 112 35.20 32.48 -2.01
N GLN A 113 35.01 31.71 -0.94
CA GLN A 113 34.75 30.29 -1.06
C GLN A 113 33.34 30.18 -1.59
N THR A 114 33.22 30.10 -2.92
CA THR A 114 31.99 29.79 -3.66
C THR A 114 31.16 28.84 -2.81
N PRO A 115 29.99 29.30 -2.29
CA PRO A 115 29.22 28.49 -1.36
C PRO A 115 29.00 27.13 -1.99
N THR A 116 29.42 26.08 -1.29
CA THR A 116 29.17 24.71 -1.75
C THR A 116 27.68 24.59 -2.03
N ASP A 117 27.33 24.19 -3.26
CA ASP A 117 25.94 24.13 -3.69
C ASP A 117 25.15 23.31 -2.69
N LYS A 118 24.36 24.00 -1.86
CA LYS A 118 23.37 23.34 -1.03
C LYS A 118 22.33 22.83 -1.99
N GLU A 119 22.37 21.53 -2.25
CA GLU A 119 21.30 20.81 -2.94
C GLU A 119 19.98 21.18 -2.26
N PHE A 120 19.23 22.09 -2.90
CA PHE A 120 17.94 22.51 -2.39
C PHE A 120 17.02 21.30 -2.51
N ASN A 121 16.61 20.75 -1.38
CA ASN A 121 15.73 19.60 -1.38
C ASN A 121 14.41 19.99 -2.07
N THR A 122 14.17 19.42 -3.25
CA THR A 122 12.94 19.64 -4.05
C THR A 122 11.88 18.58 -3.79
N GLU A 123 12.12 17.65 -2.87
CA GLU A 123 11.18 16.63 -2.47
C GLU A 123 9.97 17.22 -1.71
N GLY A 124 8.79 17.13 -2.32
CA GLY A 124 7.53 17.53 -1.71
C GLY A 124 6.88 16.38 -0.93
N TYR A 125 6.50 16.65 0.31
CA TYR A 125 5.75 15.73 1.16
C TYR A 125 4.44 16.41 1.60
N ASP A 126 3.31 15.75 1.39
CA ASP A 126 2.00 16.22 1.86
C ASP A 126 1.94 16.12 3.40
N LYS A 127 1.53 17.20 4.06
CA LYS A 127 1.57 17.29 5.53
C LYS A 127 0.67 16.25 6.18
N ILE A 128 1.23 15.39 7.04
CA ILE A 128 0.48 14.36 7.74
C ILE A 128 -0.09 14.91 9.06
N ALA A 129 -1.42 14.81 9.22
CA ALA A 129 -2.11 15.12 10.47
C ALA A 129 -2.44 13.81 11.21
N GLU A 130 -1.62 13.45 12.20
CA GLU A 130 -1.79 12.22 12.99
C GLU A 130 -3.21 12.06 13.55
N ASN A 131 -3.75 10.84 13.44
CA ASN A 131 -5.06 10.49 13.99
C ASN A 131 -5.14 10.83 15.48
N PRO A 132 -6.20 11.53 15.95
CA PRO A 132 -6.41 11.80 17.37
C PRO A 132 -6.93 10.56 18.11
N PHE A 133 -6.95 10.63 19.44
CA PHE A 133 -7.77 9.72 20.24
C PHE A 133 -9.25 10.05 20.07
N LEU A 134 -10.06 9.04 19.75
CA LEU A 134 -11.51 9.13 19.61
C LEU A 134 -12.19 8.41 20.79
N GLU A 135 -13.19 9.05 21.40
CA GLU A 135 -14.03 8.41 22.42
C GLU A 135 -14.92 7.31 21.83
N ALA A 136 -14.78 6.06 22.27
CA ALA A 136 -15.56 4.93 21.76
C ALA A 136 -17.07 5.07 22.03
N LEU A 137 -17.46 5.83 23.06
CA LEU A 137 -18.86 6.11 23.38
C LEU A 137 -19.53 7.11 22.41
N LYS A 138 -18.74 7.92 21.68
CA LYS A 138 -19.22 8.90 20.69
C LYS A 138 -18.95 8.44 19.26
N ASN A 139 -17.80 7.81 19.05
CA ASN A 139 -17.33 7.25 17.79
C ASN A 139 -17.07 5.75 18.01
N PRO A 140 -18.09 4.88 17.97
CA PRO A 140 -17.88 3.45 18.23
C PRO A 140 -17.17 2.72 17.08
N LEU A 141 -17.13 3.31 15.88
CA LEU A 141 -16.64 2.70 14.65
C LEU A 141 -15.35 3.35 14.16
N SER A 142 -14.33 2.54 13.89
CA SER A 142 -13.15 2.94 13.10
C SER A 142 -13.14 2.16 11.79
N THR A 143 -13.21 2.85 10.64
CA THR A 143 -13.30 2.22 9.31
C THR A 143 -12.14 2.68 8.43
N PHE A 144 -11.50 1.77 7.70
CA PHE A 144 -10.35 2.07 6.84
C PHE A 144 -10.22 1.04 5.70
N SER A 145 -9.59 1.45 4.59
CA SER A 145 -9.12 0.54 3.54
C SER A 145 -7.84 -0.16 3.98
N ILE A 146 -7.66 -1.40 3.57
CA ILE A 146 -6.41 -2.17 3.80
C ILE A 146 -5.37 -1.96 2.68
N ASP A 147 -5.60 -0.97 1.84
CA ASP A 147 -4.75 -0.52 0.74
C ASP A 147 -3.47 0.12 1.31
N VAL A 148 -2.36 -0.62 1.28
CA VAL A 148 -1.11 -0.26 1.97
C VAL A 148 0.11 -0.40 1.07
N ASP A 149 0.79 0.71 0.89
CA ASP A 149 2.09 0.80 0.22
C ASP A 149 3.23 0.46 1.18
N THR A 150 4.46 0.38 0.64
CA THR A 150 5.68 0.17 1.46
C THR A 150 6.85 1.07 1.04
N ALA A 151 6.59 2.14 0.28
CA ALA A 151 7.63 2.98 -0.34
C ALA A 151 8.31 3.90 0.69
N ALA A 152 7.56 4.44 1.64
CA ALA A 152 8.08 5.34 2.67
C ALA A 152 9.13 4.68 3.56
N TYR A 153 9.08 3.35 3.77
CA TYR A 153 10.14 2.66 4.50
C TYR A 153 11.48 2.71 3.76
N SER A 154 11.48 2.44 2.45
CA SER A 154 12.68 2.55 1.61
C SER A 154 13.20 4.00 1.57
N ASN A 155 12.30 4.98 1.60
CA ASN A 155 12.69 6.39 1.69
C ASN A 155 13.34 6.75 3.04
N VAL A 156 12.72 6.36 4.16
CA VAL A 156 13.29 6.51 5.52
C VAL A 156 14.65 5.80 5.60
N ARG A 157 14.78 4.63 4.99
CA ARG A 157 16.05 3.89 4.88
C ARG A 157 17.12 4.67 4.12
N ARG A 158 16.79 5.22 2.95
CA ARG A 158 17.67 6.08 2.15
C ARG A 158 18.23 7.24 2.98
N PHE A 159 17.37 8.05 3.61
CA PHE A 159 17.81 9.21 4.41
C PHE A 159 18.84 8.83 5.48
N ILE A 160 18.55 7.77 6.24
CA ILE A 160 19.38 7.30 7.35
C ILE A 160 20.71 6.71 6.84
N GLN A 161 20.70 6.00 5.71
CA GLN A 161 21.92 5.53 5.06
C GLN A 161 22.76 6.68 4.49
N GLN A 162 22.13 7.78 4.06
CA GLN A 162 22.77 9.05 3.70
C GLN A 162 23.16 9.92 4.91
N GLY A 163 23.14 9.37 6.13
CA GLY A 163 23.59 10.06 7.35
C GLY A 163 22.63 11.13 7.89
N ASN A 164 21.40 11.19 7.39
CA ASN A 164 20.39 12.18 7.76
C ASN A 164 19.17 11.53 8.44
N LEU A 165 18.40 12.30 9.21
CA LEU A 165 17.05 11.89 9.61
C LEU A 165 16.07 12.36 8.54
N PRO A 166 15.03 11.58 8.20
CA PRO A 166 14.02 11.97 7.21
C PRO A 166 13.20 13.18 7.68
N PRO A 167 12.59 13.95 6.75
CA PRO A 167 11.51 14.88 7.07
C PRO A 167 10.36 14.17 7.79
N GLN A 168 9.66 14.86 8.69
CA GLN A 168 8.56 14.24 9.47
C GLN A 168 7.44 13.69 8.57
N ASP A 169 7.04 14.46 7.56
CA ASP A 169 6.01 14.08 6.59
C ASP A 169 6.45 12.99 5.59
N ALA A 170 7.74 12.63 5.55
CA ALA A 170 8.24 11.47 4.80
C ALA A 170 8.04 10.14 5.56
N VAL A 171 7.64 10.20 6.84
CA VAL A 171 7.46 9.04 7.72
C VAL A 171 5.99 8.61 7.74
N ARG A 172 5.61 7.69 6.83
CA ARG A 172 4.29 7.03 6.82
C ARG A 172 4.34 5.75 7.66
N ILE A 173 3.68 5.73 8.82
CA ILE A 173 3.92 4.70 9.87
C ILE A 173 3.29 3.36 9.47
N GLU A 174 2.12 3.38 8.84
CA GLU A 174 1.44 2.23 8.26
C GLU A 174 2.28 1.54 7.19
N GLU A 175 2.90 2.29 6.28
CA GLU A 175 3.79 1.71 5.27
C GLU A 175 5.04 1.08 5.88
N MET A 176 5.60 1.71 6.92
CA MET A 176 6.72 1.15 7.65
C MET A 176 6.35 -0.16 8.36
N ILE A 177 5.16 -0.25 8.95
CA ILE A 177 4.66 -1.49 9.58
C ILE A 177 4.42 -2.58 8.52
N ASN A 178 3.78 -2.24 7.40
CA ASN A 178 3.41 -3.17 6.33
C ASN A 178 4.59 -3.55 5.40
N TYR A 179 5.72 -2.83 5.48
CA TYR A 179 6.94 -3.21 4.78
C TYR A 179 7.43 -4.63 5.14
N PHE A 180 7.15 -5.12 6.36
CA PHE A 180 7.69 -6.39 6.87
C PHE A 180 6.73 -7.56 6.72
N GLU A 181 7.27 -8.74 6.41
CA GLU A 181 6.53 -10.00 6.49
C GLU A 181 6.22 -10.36 7.96
N TYR A 182 5.02 -10.91 8.19
CA TYR A 182 4.56 -11.44 9.47
C TYR A 182 4.13 -12.92 9.31
N ASN A 183 4.27 -13.72 10.37
CA ASN A 183 4.09 -15.18 10.35
C ASN A 183 2.62 -15.58 10.53
N TYR A 184 1.70 -14.82 9.93
CA TYR A 184 0.27 -15.06 10.03
C TYR A 184 -0.13 -16.38 9.35
N PRO A 185 -1.00 -17.21 9.98
CA PRO A 185 -1.42 -18.48 9.43
C PRO A 185 -2.34 -18.27 8.22
N ASP A 186 -2.19 -19.12 7.20
CA ASP A 186 -3.07 -19.11 6.02
C ASP A 186 -4.55 -19.38 6.40
N PRO A 187 -5.52 -18.85 5.63
CA PRO A 187 -6.94 -19.10 5.82
C PRO A 187 -7.30 -20.59 5.88
N GLN A 188 -7.94 -20.99 6.97
CA GLN A 188 -8.51 -22.32 7.18
C GLN A 188 -10.01 -22.41 6.83
N SER A 189 -10.62 -21.30 6.40
CA SER A 189 -12.05 -21.21 6.09
C SER A 189 -12.33 -21.16 4.59
N GLN A 190 -13.61 -21.10 4.21
CA GLN A 190 -14.05 -20.82 2.84
C GLN A 190 -13.63 -19.41 2.34
N HIS A 191 -13.33 -18.49 3.25
CA HIS A 191 -12.97 -17.10 2.91
C HIS A 191 -11.46 -16.99 2.58
N PRO A 192 -11.08 -16.06 1.69
CA PRO A 192 -9.69 -15.92 1.23
C PRO A 192 -8.71 -15.37 2.29
N PHE A 193 -9.14 -15.16 3.54
CA PHE A 193 -8.39 -14.43 4.56
C PHE A 193 -8.35 -15.12 5.93
N SER A 194 -7.26 -14.86 6.64
CA SER A 194 -7.11 -15.14 8.08
C SER A 194 -6.98 -13.83 8.85
N LEU A 195 -7.62 -13.74 10.03
CA LEU A 195 -7.60 -12.56 10.90
C LEU A 195 -6.94 -12.88 12.24
N VAL A 196 -5.75 -12.34 12.46
CA VAL A 196 -4.97 -12.41 13.71
C VAL A 196 -5.26 -11.17 14.55
N THR A 197 -5.40 -11.33 15.87
CA THR A 197 -5.66 -10.22 16.79
C THR A 197 -4.97 -10.49 18.12
N GLU A 198 -4.15 -9.56 18.59
CA GLU A 198 -3.36 -9.71 19.81
C GLU A 198 -3.27 -8.37 20.56
N ILE A 199 -3.33 -8.39 21.89
CA ILE A 199 -3.34 -7.17 22.73
C ILE A 199 -2.40 -7.32 23.92
N SER A 200 -1.68 -6.24 24.24
CA SER A 200 -0.74 -6.13 25.36
C SER A 200 -0.70 -4.69 25.87
N ASP A 201 0.01 -4.44 26.98
CA ASP A 201 0.42 -3.09 27.39
C ASP A 201 1.15 -2.38 26.23
N CYS A 202 0.88 -1.08 26.07
CA CYS A 202 1.50 -0.24 25.04
C CYS A 202 2.95 0.11 25.42
N PRO A 203 3.96 -0.12 24.55
CA PRO A 203 5.37 0.05 24.93
C PRO A 203 5.76 1.48 25.32
N TRP A 204 5.15 2.49 24.70
CA TRP A 204 5.44 3.90 24.95
C TRP A 204 4.56 4.54 26.03
N ASN A 205 3.48 3.86 26.47
CA ASN A 205 2.65 4.28 27.58
C ASN A 205 1.96 3.08 28.24
N THR A 206 2.53 2.58 29.34
CA THR A 206 2.06 1.35 30.01
C THR A 206 0.69 1.46 30.69
N LYS A 207 0.07 2.65 30.71
CA LYS A 207 -1.34 2.82 31.12
C LYS A 207 -2.31 2.50 29.97
N HIS A 208 -1.84 2.58 28.73
CA HIS A 208 -2.59 2.25 27.53
C HIS A 208 -2.30 0.80 27.10
N LYS A 209 -3.18 0.26 26.26
CA LYS A 209 -2.97 -1.01 25.55
C LYS A 209 -2.61 -0.73 24.10
N LEU A 210 -1.86 -1.65 23.50
CA LEU A 210 -1.64 -1.70 22.06
C LEU A 210 -2.33 -2.97 21.54
N LEU A 211 -3.29 -2.77 20.63
CA LEU A 211 -3.96 -3.83 19.88
C LEU A 211 -3.31 -3.95 18.51
N HIS A 212 -2.94 -5.17 18.14
CA HIS A 212 -2.42 -5.56 16.85
C HIS A 212 -3.49 -6.35 16.07
N VAL A 213 -3.82 -5.90 14.87
CA VAL A 213 -4.75 -6.57 13.95
C VAL A 213 -3.99 -6.96 12.68
N GLY A 214 -3.84 -8.26 12.47
CA GLY A 214 -3.18 -8.84 11.30
C GLY A 214 -4.17 -9.49 10.34
N LEU A 215 -4.01 -9.24 9.05
CA LEU A 215 -4.78 -9.81 7.96
C LEU A 215 -3.82 -10.57 7.04
N GLN A 216 -4.15 -11.81 6.68
CA GLN A 216 -3.37 -12.63 5.77
C GLN A 216 -4.22 -13.13 4.61
N ALA A 217 -3.90 -12.72 3.39
CA ALA A 217 -4.45 -13.31 2.17
C ALA A 217 -3.90 -14.72 1.95
N LYS A 218 -4.73 -15.62 1.39
CA LYS A 218 -4.31 -16.97 1.01
C LYS A 218 -3.04 -16.95 0.17
N ARG A 219 -1.96 -17.56 0.65
CA ARG A 219 -0.76 -17.80 -0.16
C ARG A 219 -1.09 -18.82 -1.26
N LEU A 220 -0.68 -18.52 -2.49
CA LEU A 220 -0.88 -19.39 -3.66
C LEU A 220 0.44 -20.00 -4.12
N ASN A 221 0.38 -21.20 -4.70
CA ASN A 221 1.55 -21.87 -5.26
C ASN A 221 1.94 -21.19 -6.59
N LEU A 222 3.12 -20.56 -6.64
CA LEU A 222 3.63 -19.85 -7.83
C LEU A 222 3.73 -20.74 -9.09
N LYS A 223 3.80 -22.07 -8.92
CA LYS A 223 3.78 -23.04 -10.04
C LYS A 223 2.38 -23.24 -10.66
N GLN A 224 1.33 -22.71 -10.03
CA GLN A 224 -0.07 -22.83 -10.44
C GLN A 224 -0.69 -21.47 -10.82
N THR A 225 0.07 -20.37 -10.77
CA THR A 225 -0.42 -19.05 -11.19
C THR A 225 -0.55 -18.97 -12.73
N PRO A 226 -1.50 -18.20 -13.27
CA PRO A 226 -1.68 -18.07 -14.72
C PRO A 226 -0.44 -17.55 -15.46
N PRO A 227 -0.36 -17.75 -16.79
CA PRO A 227 0.73 -17.21 -17.61
C PRO A 227 0.81 -15.67 -17.53
N ASN A 228 2.02 -15.14 -17.42
CA ASN A 228 2.32 -13.72 -17.41
C ASN A 228 2.56 -13.17 -18.82
N ASN A 229 2.04 -11.98 -19.10
CA ASN A 229 2.36 -11.13 -20.24
C ASN A 229 2.82 -9.78 -19.69
N LEU A 230 4.13 -9.59 -19.60
CA LEU A 230 4.75 -8.40 -19.02
C LEU A 230 5.30 -7.51 -20.13
N VAL A 231 4.99 -6.22 -20.07
CA VAL A 231 5.64 -5.21 -20.90
C VAL A 231 6.45 -4.31 -19.98
N PHE A 232 7.76 -4.43 -20.06
CA PHE A 232 8.69 -3.54 -19.37
C PHE A 232 8.72 -2.22 -20.13
N LEU A 233 8.36 -1.13 -19.47
CA LEU A 233 8.36 0.23 -19.98
C LEU A 233 9.45 1.00 -19.24
N LEU A 234 10.61 1.16 -19.88
CA LEU A 234 11.84 1.54 -19.20
C LEU A 234 12.29 2.94 -19.60
N ASP A 235 12.50 3.78 -18.59
CA ASP A 235 13.18 5.05 -18.74
C ASP A 235 14.65 4.80 -19.09
N VAL A 236 15.10 5.37 -20.20
CA VAL A 236 16.52 5.37 -20.61
C VAL A 236 16.99 6.78 -20.96
N SER A 237 16.32 7.80 -20.42
CA SER A 237 16.75 9.21 -20.52
C SER A 237 18.13 9.43 -19.88
N GLY A 238 18.77 10.56 -20.20
CA GLY A 238 20.12 10.87 -19.68
C GLY A 238 20.23 10.95 -18.16
N SER A 239 19.14 11.26 -17.44
CA SER A 239 19.15 11.28 -15.97
C SER A 239 19.27 9.89 -15.34
N MET A 240 19.01 8.81 -16.10
CA MET A 240 19.06 7.42 -15.63
C MET A 240 20.48 6.81 -15.57
N GLU A 241 21.54 7.58 -15.83
CA GLU A 241 22.92 7.06 -15.90
C GLU A 241 23.51 6.60 -14.55
N ASP A 242 23.08 7.20 -13.43
CA ASP A 242 23.59 6.92 -12.08
C ASP A 242 23.53 5.44 -11.67
N ASP A 243 24.47 4.95 -10.87
CA ASP A 243 24.59 3.54 -10.46
C ASP A 243 23.35 2.98 -9.71
N ASN A 244 22.55 3.87 -9.10
CA ASN A 244 21.28 3.57 -8.44
C ASN A 244 20.03 3.74 -9.34
N LYS A 245 20.22 4.03 -10.63
CA LYS A 245 19.16 4.17 -11.66
C LYS A 245 19.22 3.03 -12.68
N LEU A 246 19.53 3.27 -13.97
CA LEU A 246 19.50 2.23 -15.00
C LEU A 246 20.38 0.99 -14.67
N PRO A 247 21.60 1.13 -14.10
CA PRO A 247 22.39 -0.01 -13.66
C PRO A 247 21.72 -0.82 -12.53
N LEU A 248 21.04 -0.17 -11.59
CA LEU A 248 20.24 -0.86 -10.56
C LEU A 248 18.99 -1.51 -11.16
N LEU A 249 18.28 -0.81 -12.04
CA LEU A 249 17.11 -1.30 -12.78
C LEU A 249 17.44 -2.58 -13.57
N LYS A 250 18.56 -2.61 -14.31
CA LYS A 250 19.03 -3.83 -15.00
C LYS A 250 19.26 -4.98 -14.03
N LYS A 251 20.04 -4.77 -12.97
CA LYS A 251 20.31 -5.75 -11.90
C LYS A 251 19.00 -6.24 -11.25
N SER A 252 18.01 -5.36 -11.13
CA SER A 252 16.69 -5.63 -10.54
C SER A 252 15.82 -6.49 -11.45
N LEU A 253 15.55 -6.06 -12.68
CA LEU A 253 14.71 -6.80 -13.63
C LEU A 253 15.30 -8.16 -13.99
N ARG A 254 16.62 -8.33 -13.91
CA ARG A 254 17.27 -9.65 -14.00
C ARG A 254 16.72 -10.66 -13.00
N LEU A 255 16.48 -10.26 -11.75
CA LEU A 255 15.88 -11.12 -10.73
C LEU A 255 14.47 -11.58 -11.13
N LEU A 256 13.67 -10.70 -11.75
CA LEU A 256 12.35 -11.04 -12.28
C LEU A 256 12.45 -11.99 -13.48
N ILE A 257 13.42 -11.76 -14.38
CA ILE A 257 13.66 -12.60 -15.57
C ILE A 257 14.08 -14.02 -15.16
N ASP A 258 14.91 -14.15 -14.13
CA ASP A 258 15.37 -15.43 -13.59
C ASP A 258 14.23 -16.28 -13.00
N GLU A 259 13.11 -15.68 -12.56
CA GLU A 259 11.90 -16.38 -12.11
C GLU A 259 10.87 -16.70 -13.22
N LEU A 260 11.03 -16.17 -14.45
CA LEU A 260 10.07 -16.41 -15.53
C LEU A 260 9.96 -17.89 -15.93
N ARG A 261 8.76 -18.29 -16.34
CA ARG A 261 8.44 -19.65 -16.81
C ARG A 261 8.29 -19.66 -18.34
N GLU A 262 8.32 -20.83 -18.97
CA GLU A 262 8.21 -20.98 -20.43
C GLU A 262 6.93 -20.36 -21.01
N GLN A 263 5.80 -20.50 -20.31
CA GLN A 263 4.50 -19.93 -20.67
C GLN A 263 4.42 -18.40 -20.50
N ASP A 264 5.35 -17.79 -19.77
CA ASP A 264 5.40 -16.34 -19.55
C ASP A 264 6.04 -15.63 -20.75
N SER A 265 5.75 -14.35 -20.98
CA SER A 265 6.39 -13.56 -22.03
C SER A 265 6.69 -12.13 -21.60
N VAL A 266 7.84 -11.62 -22.05
CA VAL A 266 8.30 -10.24 -21.86
C VAL A 266 8.36 -9.53 -23.21
N SER A 267 7.92 -8.27 -23.24
CA SER A 267 8.32 -7.27 -24.25
C SER A 267 9.05 -6.13 -23.54
N ILE A 268 10.00 -5.47 -24.23
CA ILE A 268 10.67 -4.27 -23.71
C ILE A 268 10.36 -3.09 -24.64
N VAL A 269 9.76 -2.06 -24.05
CA VAL A 269 9.64 -0.71 -24.60
C VAL A 269 10.58 0.18 -23.80
N VAL A 270 11.31 1.04 -24.49
CA VAL A 270 12.05 2.14 -23.86
C VAL A 270 11.44 3.47 -24.25
N TYR A 271 11.63 4.48 -23.41
CA TYR A 271 11.40 5.85 -23.79
C TYR A 271 12.59 6.72 -23.37
N ALA A 272 12.98 7.59 -24.29
CA ALA A 272 13.92 8.69 -24.09
C ALA A 272 13.51 9.79 -25.08
N GLY A 273 14.40 10.26 -25.97
CA GLY A 273 14.03 11.25 -27.00
C GLY A 273 12.96 10.80 -28.01
N ALA A 274 12.62 9.51 -28.02
CA ALA A 274 11.45 8.91 -28.66
C ALA A 274 11.05 7.62 -27.91
N ALA A 275 9.85 7.09 -28.16
CA ALA A 275 9.48 5.75 -27.73
C ALA A 275 9.94 4.66 -28.73
N GLY A 276 10.34 3.49 -28.24
CA GLY A 276 10.79 2.40 -29.11
C GLY A 276 10.66 1.00 -28.50
N GLN A 277 10.28 0.02 -29.33
CA GLN A 277 10.30 -1.39 -28.94
C GLN A 277 11.70 -1.99 -29.14
N VAL A 278 12.37 -2.32 -28.03
CA VAL A 278 13.71 -2.96 -28.04
C VAL A 278 13.60 -4.48 -28.10
N LEU A 279 12.59 -5.07 -27.44
CA LEU A 279 12.38 -6.52 -27.44
C LEU A 279 10.94 -6.87 -27.88
N PRO A 280 10.76 -7.61 -28.99
CA PRO A 280 9.47 -8.20 -29.34
C PRO A 280 9.09 -9.32 -28.37
N PRO A 281 7.78 -9.62 -28.22
CA PRO A 281 7.24 -10.64 -27.30
C PRO A 281 8.07 -11.93 -27.30
N THR A 282 8.80 -12.16 -26.21
CA THR A 282 9.79 -13.24 -26.07
C THR A 282 9.40 -14.10 -24.87
N SER A 283 9.29 -15.42 -25.07
CA SER A 283 8.95 -16.38 -24.01
C SER A 283 10.03 -16.44 -22.94
N GLY A 284 9.61 -16.62 -21.68
CA GLY A 284 10.48 -16.80 -20.50
C GLY A 284 11.39 -18.03 -20.54
N ALA A 285 11.27 -18.92 -21.54
CA ALA A 285 12.29 -19.93 -21.84
C ALA A 285 13.58 -19.31 -22.42
N ASN A 286 13.49 -18.15 -23.06
CA ASN A 286 14.58 -17.49 -23.80
C ASN A 286 15.29 -16.44 -22.93
N LYS A 287 15.54 -16.74 -21.65
CA LYS A 287 16.04 -15.76 -20.65
C LYS A 287 17.28 -14.99 -21.10
N ALA A 288 18.24 -15.67 -21.72
CA ALA A 288 19.43 -15.06 -22.30
C ALA A 288 19.07 -13.89 -23.23
N LYS A 289 18.20 -14.09 -24.23
CA LYS A 289 17.77 -13.04 -25.17
C LYS A 289 17.07 -11.85 -24.48
N ILE A 290 16.32 -12.10 -23.40
CA ILE A 290 15.65 -11.04 -22.62
C ILE A 290 16.70 -10.23 -21.85
N ILE A 291 17.68 -10.92 -21.24
CA ILE A 291 18.82 -10.30 -20.54
C ILE A 291 19.69 -9.52 -21.53
N ASP A 292 20.06 -10.08 -22.68
CA ASP A 292 20.89 -9.42 -23.69
C ASP A 292 20.24 -8.10 -24.15
N ALA A 293 18.92 -8.08 -24.37
CA ALA A 293 18.19 -6.86 -24.72
C ALA A 293 18.15 -5.82 -23.58
N LEU A 294 18.15 -6.26 -22.32
CA LEU A 294 18.18 -5.40 -21.13
C LEU A 294 19.58 -4.83 -20.86
N GLU A 295 20.64 -5.65 -20.99
CA GLU A 295 22.02 -5.24 -20.74
C GLU A 295 22.53 -4.27 -21.82
N ASN A 296 22.04 -4.37 -23.06
CA ASN A 296 22.36 -3.45 -24.16
C ASN A 296 21.73 -2.05 -24.05
N LEU A 297 20.84 -1.79 -23.08
CA LEU A 297 20.26 -0.45 -22.87
C LEU A 297 21.33 0.55 -22.40
N GLN A 298 21.24 1.80 -22.86
CA GLN A 298 22.13 2.90 -22.48
C GLN A 298 21.30 4.13 -22.14
N ALA A 299 21.72 4.90 -21.13
CA ALA A 299 21.08 6.17 -20.79
C ALA A 299 21.46 7.24 -21.82
N GLY A 300 20.51 8.07 -22.25
CA GLY A 300 20.80 9.17 -23.16
C GLY A 300 19.56 9.86 -23.75
N GLY A 301 19.70 11.15 -24.02
CA GLY A 301 18.63 11.99 -24.59
C GLY A 301 17.64 12.52 -23.54
N SER A 302 16.67 13.30 -24.02
CA SER A 302 15.52 13.77 -23.25
C SER A 302 14.54 12.62 -22.95
N THR A 303 13.37 12.93 -22.40
CA THR A 303 12.32 11.95 -22.06
C THR A 303 11.12 12.10 -22.99
N ALA A 304 10.30 11.04 -23.18
CA ALA A 304 9.08 11.05 -24.00
C ALA A 304 8.04 10.01 -23.51
N GLY A 305 7.78 10.00 -22.19
CA GLY A 305 7.02 8.93 -21.53
C GLY A 305 5.61 8.69 -22.10
N SER A 306 4.93 9.75 -22.57
CA SER A 306 3.56 9.66 -23.10
C SER A 306 3.39 8.71 -24.29
N GLU A 307 4.32 8.72 -25.24
CA GLU A 307 4.34 7.77 -26.37
C GLU A 307 4.70 6.35 -25.89
N GLY A 308 5.66 6.26 -24.96
CA GLY A 308 6.14 4.99 -24.41
C GLY A 308 5.03 4.18 -23.75
N ILE A 309 4.18 4.80 -22.93
CA ILE A 309 3.07 4.11 -22.27
C ILE A 309 1.94 3.71 -23.22
N GLN A 310 1.68 4.49 -24.27
CA GLN A 310 0.72 4.08 -25.31
C GLN A 310 1.23 2.82 -26.03
N LEU A 311 2.47 2.83 -26.51
CA LEU A 311 3.12 1.67 -27.15
C LEU A 311 3.18 0.46 -26.22
N ALA A 312 3.44 0.65 -24.92
CA ALA A 312 3.46 -0.43 -23.94
C ALA A 312 2.07 -1.08 -23.75
N TYR A 313 1.01 -0.28 -23.65
CA TYR A 313 -0.36 -0.81 -23.58
C TYR A 313 -0.81 -1.47 -24.90
N GLU A 314 -0.42 -0.93 -26.05
CA GLU A 314 -0.69 -1.56 -27.35
C GLU A 314 -0.02 -2.93 -27.47
N LEU A 315 1.24 -3.05 -27.04
CA LEU A 315 1.95 -4.34 -27.03
C LEU A 315 1.36 -5.31 -26.01
N ALA A 316 0.98 -4.83 -24.82
CA ALA A 316 0.28 -5.66 -23.83
C ALA A 316 -1.06 -6.17 -24.36
N ARG A 317 -1.80 -5.35 -25.11
CA ARG A 317 -3.05 -5.72 -25.79
C ARG A 317 -2.86 -6.67 -26.96
N LYS A 318 -1.87 -6.42 -27.82
CA LYS A 318 -1.56 -7.24 -29.00
C LYS A 318 -1.16 -8.68 -28.62
N ASN A 319 -0.63 -8.87 -27.42
CA ASN A 319 -0.15 -10.16 -26.90
C ASN A 319 -0.98 -10.66 -25.69
N PHE A 320 -2.21 -10.15 -25.55
CA PHE A 320 -3.04 -10.36 -24.38
C PHE A 320 -3.33 -11.85 -24.12
N LYS A 321 -2.91 -12.36 -22.96
CA LYS A 321 -3.16 -13.73 -22.54
C LYS A 321 -4.52 -13.80 -21.84
N GLN A 322 -5.51 -14.39 -22.50
CA GLN A 322 -6.82 -14.64 -21.88
C GLN A 322 -6.65 -15.50 -20.62
N ASN A 323 -7.29 -15.08 -19.51
CA ASN A 323 -7.14 -15.64 -18.17
C ASN A 323 -5.70 -15.61 -17.60
N GLY A 324 -4.76 -14.95 -18.29
CA GLY A 324 -3.40 -14.67 -17.81
C GLY A 324 -3.30 -13.32 -17.11
N ASN A 325 -2.18 -13.09 -16.42
CA ASN A 325 -1.82 -11.77 -15.92
C ASN A 325 -1.25 -10.93 -17.07
N ASN A 326 -1.80 -9.74 -17.30
CA ASN A 326 -1.35 -8.81 -18.35
C ASN A 326 -1.01 -7.49 -17.69
N ARG A 327 0.26 -7.06 -17.74
CA ARG A 327 0.73 -5.92 -16.96
C ARG A 327 1.86 -5.15 -17.64
N VAL A 328 1.76 -3.83 -17.60
CA VAL A 328 2.87 -2.91 -17.88
C VAL A 328 3.64 -2.70 -16.58
N ILE A 329 4.96 -2.75 -16.62
CA ILE A 329 5.85 -2.37 -15.51
C ILE A 329 6.64 -1.15 -15.97
N LEU A 330 6.24 0.03 -15.47
CA LEU A 330 6.96 1.29 -15.66
C LEU A 330 8.13 1.34 -14.67
N ALA A 331 9.33 1.70 -15.14
CA ALA A 331 10.51 1.91 -14.32
C ALA A 331 11.21 3.22 -14.70
N THR A 332 11.36 4.15 -13.75
CA THR A 332 11.77 5.56 -13.98
C THR A 332 12.41 6.19 -12.73
N ASP A 333 13.11 7.31 -12.90
CA ASP A 333 13.52 8.21 -11.80
C ASP A 333 12.48 9.29 -11.47
N GLY A 334 11.35 9.30 -12.18
CA GLY A 334 10.17 10.12 -11.87
C GLY A 334 9.86 11.22 -12.87
N ASP A 335 10.66 11.43 -13.93
CA ASP A 335 10.33 12.41 -14.98
C ASP A 335 9.37 11.93 -16.08
N PHE A 336 8.28 11.28 -15.64
CA PHE A 336 7.15 10.89 -16.50
C PHE A 336 6.26 12.09 -16.91
N ASN A 337 6.88 13.19 -17.33
CA ASN A 337 6.22 14.47 -17.63
C ASN A 337 6.27 14.89 -19.10
N VAL A 338 7.05 14.22 -19.96
CA VAL A 338 7.23 14.69 -21.34
C VAL A 338 6.18 14.10 -22.30
N GLY A 339 5.29 14.98 -22.71
CA GLY A 339 4.15 14.75 -23.57
C GLY A 339 3.19 15.94 -23.54
N PRO A 340 2.19 16.00 -24.44
CA PRO A 340 1.17 17.06 -24.43
C PRO A 340 0.09 16.83 -23.35
N SER A 341 -0.02 15.63 -22.79
CA SER A 341 -1.10 15.24 -21.88
C SER A 341 -0.86 15.62 -20.43
N SER A 342 -1.92 16.09 -19.78
CA SER A 342 -1.95 16.34 -18.34
C SER A 342 -1.98 15.05 -17.50
N ASP A 343 -1.56 15.12 -16.24
CA ASP A 343 -1.62 13.98 -15.30
C ASP A 343 -3.03 13.36 -15.21
N GLY A 344 -4.08 14.19 -15.30
CA GLY A 344 -5.47 13.75 -15.29
C GLY A 344 -5.91 13.00 -16.56
N GLU A 345 -5.30 13.26 -17.71
CA GLU A 345 -5.51 12.44 -18.92
C GLU A 345 -4.78 11.10 -18.80
N LEU A 346 -3.54 11.12 -18.29
CA LEU A 346 -2.74 9.92 -18.10
C LEU A 346 -3.40 8.94 -17.13
N VAL A 347 -3.91 9.44 -15.98
CA VAL A 347 -4.71 8.67 -15.03
C VAL A 347 -5.94 8.05 -15.72
N ARG A 348 -6.76 8.85 -16.41
CA ARG A 348 -7.97 8.35 -17.11
C ARG A 348 -7.65 7.29 -18.17
N MET A 349 -6.55 7.46 -18.90
CA MET A 349 -6.09 6.47 -19.88
C MET A 349 -5.73 5.16 -19.18
N ILE A 350 -4.99 5.21 -18.07
CA ILE A 350 -4.64 4.02 -17.28
C ILE A 350 -5.90 3.36 -16.71
N GLU A 351 -6.87 4.12 -16.18
CA GLU A 351 -8.17 3.58 -15.73
C GLU A 351 -8.94 2.86 -16.85
N GLU A 352 -8.88 3.37 -18.08
CA GLU A 352 -9.48 2.75 -19.27
C GLU A 352 -8.77 1.44 -19.63
N LYS A 353 -7.43 1.41 -19.64
CA LYS A 353 -6.67 0.18 -19.95
C LYS A 353 -6.80 -0.86 -18.84
N ARG A 354 -6.91 -0.44 -17.58
CA ARG A 354 -7.27 -1.25 -16.40
C ARG A 354 -8.60 -1.97 -16.60
N LYS A 355 -9.66 -1.27 -17.04
CA LYS A 355 -10.97 -1.89 -17.39
C LYS A 355 -10.85 -2.94 -18.51
N GLY A 356 -9.81 -2.83 -19.33
CA GLY A 356 -9.43 -3.85 -20.31
C GLY A 356 -8.80 -5.12 -19.74
N GLY A 357 -8.40 -5.15 -18.46
CA GLY A 357 -7.63 -6.24 -17.85
C GLY A 357 -6.12 -6.14 -18.11
N VAL A 358 -5.60 -4.96 -18.46
CA VAL A 358 -4.15 -4.69 -18.47
C VAL A 358 -3.81 -3.70 -17.37
N PHE A 359 -3.03 -4.15 -16.39
CA PHE A 359 -2.70 -3.39 -15.19
C PHE A 359 -1.38 -2.64 -15.30
N LEU A 360 -1.11 -1.70 -14.38
CA LEU A 360 0.17 -0.99 -14.27
C LEU A 360 0.84 -1.27 -12.92
N THR A 361 2.15 -1.46 -12.92
CA THR A 361 3.02 -1.36 -11.74
C THR A 361 4.08 -0.31 -12.03
N VAL A 362 4.46 0.47 -11.01
CA VAL A 362 5.41 1.58 -11.16
C VAL A 362 6.58 1.39 -10.20
N LEU A 363 7.81 1.47 -10.72
CA LEU A 363 9.05 1.27 -9.98
C LEU A 363 9.91 2.54 -10.05
N GLY A 364 10.14 3.18 -8.91
CA GLY A 364 10.99 4.36 -8.78
C GLY A 364 12.46 3.99 -8.52
N PHE A 365 13.41 4.68 -9.17
CA PHE A 365 14.85 4.48 -8.99
C PHE A 365 15.59 5.82 -8.87
N GLY A 366 16.43 5.99 -7.83
CA GLY A 366 17.42 7.08 -7.73
C GLY A 366 16.92 8.53 -7.55
N MET A 367 17.06 9.05 -6.32
CA MET A 367 17.08 10.48 -5.92
C MET A 367 15.91 11.44 -6.21
N GLY A 368 15.54 12.20 -5.16
CA GLY A 368 15.72 13.66 -5.17
C GLY A 368 14.56 14.53 -5.63
N ASN A 369 13.60 14.01 -6.41
CA ASN A 369 12.48 14.79 -6.92
C ASN A 369 11.15 14.03 -6.68
N TYR A 370 10.64 14.11 -5.45
CA TYR A 370 9.50 13.32 -4.98
C TYR A 370 8.18 13.67 -5.68
N LYS A 371 8.00 13.08 -6.88
CA LYS A 371 6.70 12.87 -7.53
C LYS A 371 6.10 11.53 -7.12
N ASP A 372 6.40 11.06 -5.91
CA ASP A 372 5.87 9.84 -5.29
C ASP A 372 4.34 9.84 -5.38
N SER A 373 3.71 10.95 -4.99
CA SER A 373 2.26 11.12 -5.08
C SER A 373 1.73 11.21 -6.52
N LYS A 374 2.56 11.27 -7.56
CA LYS A 374 2.15 10.99 -8.95
C LYS A 374 2.31 9.51 -9.27
N MET A 375 3.44 8.89 -8.90
CA MET A 375 3.71 7.47 -9.18
C MET A 375 2.72 6.54 -8.45
N GLU A 376 2.37 6.85 -7.19
CA GLU A 376 1.25 6.31 -6.40
C GLU A 376 -0.04 6.41 -7.25
N LYS A 377 -0.50 7.62 -7.58
CA LYS A 377 -1.72 7.86 -8.39
C LYS A 377 -1.75 7.14 -9.75
N LEU A 378 -0.61 6.90 -10.41
CA LEU A 378 -0.55 6.13 -11.66
C LEU A 378 -0.71 4.62 -11.41
N ALA A 379 -0.12 4.11 -10.33
CA ALA A 379 -0.23 2.72 -9.91
C ALA A 379 -1.66 2.40 -9.42
N ASP A 380 -2.23 3.27 -8.57
CA ASP A 380 -3.62 3.21 -8.09
C ASP A 380 -4.61 3.10 -9.25
N ALA A 381 -4.51 4.03 -10.21
CA ALA A 381 -5.37 4.09 -11.40
C ALA A 381 -5.29 2.81 -12.26
N GLY A 382 -4.18 2.08 -12.14
CA GLY A 382 -3.86 0.87 -12.91
C GLY A 382 -4.04 -0.45 -12.16
N ASN A 383 -4.56 -0.45 -10.93
CA ASN A 383 -4.60 -1.58 -9.99
C ASN A 383 -3.27 -2.34 -9.95
N GLY A 384 -2.26 -1.65 -9.42
CA GLY A 384 -1.01 -2.26 -9.01
C GLY A 384 -0.21 -1.37 -8.10
N ASN A 385 0.88 -1.94 -7.61
CA ASN A 385 1.68 -1.35 -6.56
C ASN A 385 2.64 -0.30 -7.14
N TYR A 386 2.88 0.76 -6.38
CA TYR A 386 4.09 1.56 -6.50
C TYR A 386 5.20 0.98 -5.58
N ALA A 387 6.45 1.10 -5.98
CA ALA A 387 7.59 0.72 -5.15
C ALA A 387 8.86 1.54 -5.49
N TYR A 388 9.52 2.06 -4.46
CA TYR A 388 10.83 2.72 -4.59
C TYR A 388 11.97 1.71 -4.35
N ILE A 389 12.80 1.51 -5.37
CA ILE A 389 13.91 0.54 -5.38
C ILE A 389 15.23 1.26 -5.08
N ASP A 390 15.61 1.30 -3.81
CA ASP A 390 16.89 1.89 -3.35
C ASP A 390 18.09 0.92 -3.46
N SER A 391 17.82 -0.39 -3.61
CA SER A 391 18.81 -1.44 -3.43
C SER A 391 18.40 -2.75 -4.12
N LEU A 392 19.38 -3.62 -4.39
CA LEU A 392 19.11 -4.94 -4.97
C LEU A 392 18.34 -5.86 -4.02
N MET A 393 18.39 -5.59 -2.71
CA MET A 393 17.61 -6.30 -1.70
C MET A 393 16.13 -5.90 -1.74
N GLU A 394 15.85 -4.61 -1.98
CA GLU A 394 14.49 -4.12 -2.24
C GLU A 394 13.96 -4.65 -3.57
N ALA A 395 14.79 -4.63 -4.62
CA ALA A 395 14.45 -5.22 -5.91
C ALA A 395 14.04 -6.70 -5.77
N LYS A 396 14.79 -7.49 -4.99
CA LYS A 396 14.44 -8.89 -4.71
C LYS A 396 13.10 -9.01 -3.96
N LYS A 397 12.84 -8.12 -2.99
CA LYS A 397 11.57 -8.09 -2.24
C LYS A 397 10.40 -7.82 -3.18
N VAL A 398 10.45 -6.71 -3.91
CA VAL A 398 9.37 -6.23 -4.78
C VAL A 398 9.15 -7.18 -5.96
N LEU A 399 10.22 -7.55 -6.66
CA LEU A 399 10.13 -8.28 -7.94
C LEU A 399 9.97 -9.80 -7.79
N VAL A 400 10.58 -10.42 -6.77
CA VAL A 400 10.56 -11.89 -6.62
C VAL A 400 9.54 -12.33 -5.56
N GLN A 401 9.51 -11.68 -4.39
CA GLN A 401 8.64 -12.09 -3.28
C GLN A 401 7.22 -11.51 -3.44
N GLN A 402 7.10 -10.19 -3.58
CA GLN A 402 5.81 -9.49 -3.62
C GLN A 402 5.10 -9.64 -4.97
N LEU A 403 5.77 -9.38 -6.10
CA LEU A 403 5.15 -9.52 -7.43
C LEU A 403 4.74 -10.97 -7.73
N GLY A 404 5.45 -11.98 -7.24
CA GLY A 404 5.03 -13.38 -7.39
C GLY A 404 3.59 -13.66 -6.88
N GLY A 405 3.21 -13.05 -5.75
CA GLY A 405 1.88 -13.20 -5.14
C GLY A 405 0.87 -12.11 -5.54
N THR A 406 1.28 -10.84 -5.55
CA THR A 406 0.39 -9.69 -5.77
C THR A 406 -0.19 -9.61 -7.18
N LEU A 407 0.41 -10.29 -8.16
CA LEU A 407 -0.13 -10.40 -9.53
C LEU A 407 -1.44 -11.21 -9.64
N LEU A 408 -1.93 -11.78 -8.54
CA LEU A 408 -3.26 -12.37 -8.45
C LEU A 408 -4.11 -11.65 -7.39
N THR A 409 -4.95 -10.73 -7.84
CA THR A 409 -6.08 -10.18 -7.07
C THR A 409 -6.91 -11.33 -6.48
N LEU A 410 -6.86 -11.50 -5.17
CA LEU A 410 -7.63 -12.50 -4.44
C LEU A 410 -8.98 -11.93 -3.98
N ALA A 411 -9.05 -10.60 -3.79
CA ALA A 411 -10.25 -9.86 -3.46
C ALA A 411 -10.14 -8.37 -3.84
N LYS A 412 -11.29 -7.69 -3.90
CA LYS A 412 -11.44 -6.24 -4.17
C LYS A 412 -12.22 -5.56 -3.04
N ASP A 413 -12.14 -4.23 -2.99
CA ASP A 413 -12.85 -3.35 -2.05
C ASP A 413 -12.76 -3.83 -0.59
N VAL A 414 -11.54 -4.16 -0.16
CA VAL A 414 -11.31 -4.85 1.12
C VAL A 414 -11.22 -3.82 2.25
N LYS A 415 -12.24 -3.82 3.12
CA LYS A 415 -12.45 -2.82 4.18
C LYS A 415 -12.42 -3.49 5.55
N LEU A 416 -11.81 -2.81 6.51
CA LEU A 416 -11.90 -3.16 7.93
C LEU A 416 -12.76 -2.13 8.67
N GLN A 417 -13.62 -2.62 9.57
CA GLN A 417 -14.35 -1.81 10.53
C GLN A 417 -14.23 -2.43 11.93
N LEU A 418 -13.77 -1.66 12.90
CA LEU A 418 -13.72 -2.06 14.31
C LEU A 418 -14.84 -1.36 15.07
N GLU A 419 -15.70 -2.14 15.73
CA GLU A 419 -16.78 -1.67 16.60
C GLU A 419 -16.37 -1.85 18.07
N PHE A 420 -15.87 -0.79 18.69
CA PHE A 420 -15.30 -0.81 20.04
C PHE A 420 -16.36 -0.90 21.14
N ASN A 421 -16.11 -1.73 22.17
CA ASN A 421 -16.98 -1.81 23.34
C ASN A 421 -16.69 -0.65 24.31
N PRO A 422 -17.60 0.34 24.49
CA PRO A 422 -17.37 1.49 25.37
C PRO A 422 -17.40 1.14 26.87
N ALA A 423 -17.69 -0.11 27.25
CA ALA A 423 -17.48 -0.59 28.62
C ALA A 423 -16.04 -1.02 28.91
N LYS A 424 -15.23 -1.30 27.88
CA LYS A 424 -13.82 -1.69 28.01
C LYS A 424 -12.86 -0.61 27.52
N VAL A 425 -13.25 0.11 26.47
CA VAL A 425 -12.45 1.15 25.82
C VAL A 425 -13.07 2.53 26.09
N ALA A 426 -12.32 3.43 26.72
CA ALA A 426 -12.70 4.83 26.83
C ALA A 426 -12.39 5.56 25.51
N GLN A 427 -11.15 5.40 25.01
CA GLN A 427 -10.69 6.03 23.78
C GLN A 427 -9.77 5.09 22.97
N TYR A 428 -9.71 5.26 21.65
CA TYR A 428 -8.75 4.57 20.78
C TYR A 428 -8.14 5.52 19.75
N ARG A 429 -7.00 5.12 19.18
CA ARG A 429 -6.28 5.82 18.09
C ARG A 429 -5.72 4.79 17.11
N LEU A 430 -6.09 4.88 15.83
CA LEU A 430 -5.44 4.12 14.75
C LEU A 430 -4.07 4.75 14.47
N ILE A 431 -3.00 3.94 14.48
CA ILE A 431 -1.62 4.42 14.28
C ILE A 431 -1.28 4.30 12.79
N GLY A 432 -0.92 5.43 12.16
CA GLY A 432 -0.81 5.51 10.70
C GLY A 432 -2.18 5.49 10.03
N TYR A 433 -2.22 5.15 8.74
CA TYR A 433 -3.42 5.05 7.91
C TYR A 433 -4.18 6.38 7.76
N GLU A 434 -3.56 7.54 8.03
CA GLU A 434 -4.23 8.84 7.96
C GLU A 434 -4.89 9.08 6.58
N ASN A 435 -4.22 8.67 5.50
CA ASN A 435 -4.69 8.78 4.11
C ASN A 435 -5.53 7.57 3.62
N ARG A 436 -5.91 6.64 4.51
CA ARG A 436 -6.64 5.40 4.20
C ARG A 436 -7.92 5.23 5.06
N LEU A 437 -8.28 6.24 5.87
CA LEU A 437 -9.54 6.30 6.61
C LEU A 437 -10.76 6.33 5.68
N LEU A 438 -11.84 5.67 6.12
CA LEU A 438 -13.15 5.66 5.47
C LEU A 438 -14.22 6.11 6.47
N ARG A 439 -15.34 6.65 5.98
CA ARG A 439 -16.50 6.95 6.83
C ARG A 439 -17.21 5.65 7.23
N ALA A 440 -18.02 5.68 8.28
CA ALA A 440 -18.72 4.47 8.75
C ALA A 440 -19.68 3.92 7.69
N GLU A 441 -20.38 4.80 6.98
CA GLU A 441 -21.28 4.47 5.86
C GLU A 441 -20.56 3.99 4.59
N ASP A 442 -19.27 4.29 4.45
CA ASP A 442 -18.46 3.81 3.31
C ASP A 442 -18.09 2.32 3.44
N PHE A 443 -18.28 1.71 4.62
CA PHE A 443 -18.09 0.27 4.84
C PHE A 443 -19.04 -0.53 3.96
N ASP A 444 -20.34 -0.42 4.20
CA ASP A 444 -21.39 -1.19 3.50
C ASP A 444 -21.66 -0.70 2.06
N ASN A 445 -21.07 0.42 1.66
CA ASN A 445 -21.19 0.98 0.32
C ASN A 445 -20.34 0.20 -0.70
N ASP A 446 -20.97 -0.75 -1.41
CA ASP A 446 -20.34 -1.49 -2.53
C ASP A 446 -19.95 -0.60 -3.73
N ALA A 447 -20.34 0.68 -3.80
CA ALA A 447 -19.84 1.61 -4.83
C ALA A 447 -18.53 2.33 -4.43
N LYS A 448 -18.06 2.17 -3.17
CA LYS A 448 -16.83 2.78 -2.68
C LYS A 448 -15.66 1.78 -2.74
N ASP A 449 -14.77 2.03 -3.70
CA ASP A 449 -13.45 1.39 -3.82
C ASP A 449 -12.61 1.62 -2.54
N ALA A 450 -11.88 0.57 -2.16
CA ALA A 450 -11.04 0.48 -0.97
C ALA A 450 -9.79 -0.42 -1.19
N GLY A 451 -9.33 -0.54 -2.44
CA GLY A 451 -8.11 -1.28 -2.79
C GLY A 451 -8.32 -2.78 -2.99
N GLU A 452 -7.31 -3.42 -3.59
CA GLU A 452 -7.29 -4.86 -3.87
C GLU A 452 -6.34 -5.60 -2.91
N LEU A 453 -6.66 -6.85 -2.57
CA LEU A 453 -5.72 -7.71 -1.85
C LEU A 453 -5.20 -8.84 -2.75
N GLY A 454 -3.91 -8.77 -3.06
CA GLY A 454 -3.20 -9.81 -3.80
C GLY A 454 -2.95 -11.09 -2.99
N ALA A 455 -2.77 -12.22 -3.67
CA ALA A 455 -2.51 -13.50 -3.03
C ALA A 455 -1.24 -13.49 -2.18
N GLY A 456 -1.32 -14.05 -0.97
CA GLY A 456 -0.23 -14.08 0.01
C GLY A 456 0.13 -12.75 0.68
N HIS A 457 -0.45 -11.62 0.26
CA HIS A 457 -0.20 -10.33 0.90
C HIS A 457 -0.73 -10.29 2.34
N SER A 458 -0.04 -9.56 3.21
CA SER A 458 -0.38 -9.41 4.63
C SER A 458 -0.49 -7.94 5.00
N VAL A 459 -1.55 -7.58 5.73
CA VAL A 459 -1.79 -6.21 6.18
C VAL A 459 -1.89 -6.16 7.70
N THR A 460 -1.29 -5.15 8.31
CA THR A 460 -1.14 -5.01 9.76
C THR A 460 -1.58 -3.62 10.19
N ALA A 461 -2.56 -3.54 11.08
CA ALA A 461 -3.02 -2.29 11.69
C ALA A 461 -2.79 -2.33 13.21
N LEU A 462 -2.36 -1.21 13.78
CA LEU A 462 -2.15 -1.06 15.22
C LEU A 462 -3.08 0.01 15.77
N TYR A 463 -3.71 -0.28 16.91
CA TYR A 463 -4.54 0.65 17.66
C TYR A 463 -3.96 0.87 19.05
N GLU A 464 -3.71 2.11 19.41
CA GLU A 464 -3.49 2.49 20.81
C GLU A 464 -4.85 2.66 21.48
N VAL A 465 -5.05 2.01 22.62
CA VAL A 465 -6.34 1.86 23.29
C VAL A 465 -6.22 2.28 24.74
N ILE A 466 -7.07 3.21 25.17
CA ILE A 466 -7.16 3.67 26.56
C ILE A 466 -8.30 2.90 27.26
N PRO A 467 -8.00 2.05 28.25
CA PRO A 467 -9.04 1.27 28.94
C PRO A 467 -10.00 2.15 29.74
N THR A 468 -11.24 1.71 29.89
CA THR A 468 -12.23 2.37 30.75
C THR A 468 -11.74 2.41 32.21
N GLY A 469 -11.77 3.60 32.82
CA GLY A 469 -11.19 3.87 34.14
C GLY A 469 -9.75 4.40 34.10
N VAL A 470 -9.08 4.41 32.94
CA VAL A 470 -7.79 5.06 32.73
C VAL A 470 -8.01 6.37 31.97
N GLY A 471 -7.60 7.50 32.56
CA GLY A 471 -7.78 8.82 31.94
C GLY A 471 -9.22 9.34 32.02
N SER A 472 -9.40 10.49 32.65
CA SER A 472 -10.73 11.04 32.95
C SER A 472 -11.37 11.77 31.76
N GLY A 473 -11.92 11.01 30.81
CA GLY A 473 -12.94 11.52 29.89
C GLY A 473 -14.30 11.57 30.61
N ASN A 474 -14.60 12.69 31.28
CA ASN A 474 -15.89 12.83 31.99
C ASN A 474 -17.07 12.79 31.01
N ALA A 475 -18.15 12.15 31.44
CA ALA A 475 -19.25 11.74 30.56
C ALA A 475 -20.06 12.92 29.98
N ASN A 476 -20.67 12.63 28.83
CA ASN A 476 -21.64 13.43 28.08
C ASN A 476 -22.59 14.30 28.93
N ASP A 477 -22.29 15.60 29.08
CA ASP A 477 -23.29 16.62 29.44
C ASP A 477 -24.00 17.14 28.17
N LEU A 478 -24.59 16.21 27.42
CA LEU A 478 -25.24 16.49 26.13
C LEU A 478 -26.71 16.83 26.36
N ARG A 479 -27.02 18.14 26.36
CA ARG A 479 -28.35 18.73 26.61
C ARG A 479 -29.55 18.02 25.96
N TYR A 480 -29.36 17.36 24.82
CA TYR A 480 -30.44 16.74 24.03
C TYR A 480 -30.40 15.20 23.97
N GLN A 481 -29.39 14.53 24.55
CA GLN A 481 -29.29 13.06 24.48
C GLN A 481 -28.52 12.46 25.68
N GLN A 482 -29.00 11.32 26.18
CA GLN A 482 -28.25 10.52 27.16
C GLN A 482 -27.66 9.28 26.49
N THR A 483 -26.33 9.18 26.43
CA THR A 483 -25.66 7.98 25.90
C THR A 483 -25.40 6.98 27.04
N GLN A 484 -26.16 5.89 27.09
CA GLN A 484 -25.99 4.81 28.08
C GLN A 484 -25.37 3.56 27.46
N VAL A 485 -24.39 2.95 28.15
CA VAL A 485 -23.75 1.70 27.72
C VAL A 485 -24.61 0.50 28.14
N LYS A 486 -25.05 -0.30 27.17
CA LYS A 486 -25.90 -1.49 27.38
C LYS A 486 -25.28 -2.45 28.41
N GLN A 487 -26.10 -3.01 29.30
CA GLN A 487 -25.63 -3.95 30.34
C GLN A 487 -24.93 -5.18 29.76
N THR A 488 -25.34 -5.65 28.57
CA THR A 488 -24.67 -6.75 27.85
C THR A 488 -23.21 -6.42 27.53
N ALA A 489 -22.92 -5.19 27.11
CA ALA A 489 -21.58 -4.73 26.79
C ALA A 489 -20.69 -4.59 28.05
N GLN A 490 -21.29 -4.20 29.18
CA GLN A 490 -20.61 -4.15 30.49
C GLN A 490 -20.21 -5.55 30.99
N ASN A 491 -21.16 -6.50 30.91
CA ASN A 491 -21.01 -7.87 31.40
C ASN A 491 -20.17 -8.77 30.47
N SER A 492 -19.89 -8.32 29.24
CA SER A 492 -19.11 -9.03 28.24
C SER A 492 -17.61 -9.05 28.56
N ASP A 493 -16.85 -9.99 27.99
CA ASP A 493 -15.37 -9.98 27.95
C ASP A 493 -14.81 -9.47 26.60
N GLU A 494 -15.68 -8.91 25.76
CA GLU A 494 -15.36 -8.40 24.42
C GLU A 494 -14.78 -6.98 24.47
N LEU A 495 -13.62 -6.80 23.84
CA LEU A 495 -12.99 -5.50 23.60
C LEU A 495 -13.65 -4.78 22.43
N LEU A 496 -13.94 -5.51 21.34
CA LEU A 496 -14.55 -5.01 20.11
C LEU A 496 -15.07 -6.15 19.21
N ASN A 497 -15.92 -5.81 18.24
CA ASN A 497 -16.21 -6.66 17.08
C ASN A 497 -15.39 -6.17 15.87
N LEU A 498 -14.60 -7.06 15.26
CA LEU A 498 -13.79 -6.78 14.07
C LEU A 498 -14.53 -7.30 12.83
N LYS A 499 -14.91 -6.39 11.94
CA LYS A 499 -15.61 -6.70 10.69
C LYS A 499 -14.67 -6.50 9.50
N LEU A 500 -14.64 -7.48 8.60
CA LEU A 500 -13.98 -7.37 7.31
C LEU A 500 -15.03 -7.55 6.20
N ARG A 501 -15.10 -6.58 5.29
CA ARG A 501 -15.96 -6.65 4.10
C ARG A 501 -15.08 -6.68 2.84
N TYR A 502 -15.44 -7.51 1.86
CA TYR A 502 -14.64 -7.69 0.64
C TYR A 502 -15.49 -8.20 -0.53
N LYS A 503 -15.03 -8.00 -1.76
CA LYS A 503 -15.59 -8.60 -2.97
C LYS A 503 -14.69 -9.70 -3.52
N GLN A 504 -15.29 -10.72 -4.14
CA GLN A 504 -14.53 -11.64 -5.00
C GLN A 504 -14.08 -10.90 -6.27
N PRO A 505 -12.96 -11.27 -6.93
CA PRO A 505 -12.39 -10.49 -8.04
C PRO A 505 -13.34 -10.25 -9.23
N ASN A 506 -14.33 -11.13 -9.40
CA ASN A 506 -15.33 -11.11 -10.47
C ASN A 506 -16.77 -10.90 -9.92
N GLN A 507 -16.95 -10.22 -8.78
CA GLN A 507 -18.26 -9.93 -8.19
C GLN A 507 -18.35 -8.48 -7.73
N ASP A 508 -19.47 -7.80 -8.03
CA ASP A 508 -19.69 -6.41 -7.63
C ASP A 508 -20.34 -6.27 -6.23
N LYS A 509 -20.74 -7.38 -5.61
CA LYS A 509 -21.33 -7.41 -4.26
C LYS A 509 -20.34 -7.97 -3.24
N SER A 510 -20.25 -7.33 -2.07
CA SER A 510 -19.35 -7.77 -1.01
C SER A 510 -19.93 -8.86 -0.10
N GLN A 511 -19.01 -9.59 0.53
CA GLN A 511 -19.21 -10.59 1.57
C GLN A 511 -18.66 -10.03 2.89
N LEU A 512 -19.26 -10.40 4.01
CA LEU A 512 -18.90 -9.94 5.35
C LEU A 512 -18.33 -11.10 6.18
N ILE A 513 -17.24 -10.82 6.90
CA ILE A 513 -16.65 -11.67 7.93
C ILE A 513 -16.68 -10.87 9.23
N GLU A 514 -17.19 -11.46 10.32
CA GLU A 514 -17.11 -10.85 11.66
C GLU A 514 -16.26 -11.71 12.59
N LYS A 515 -15.51 -11.05 13.47
CA LYS A 515 -14.65 -11.68 14.48
C LYS A 515 -14.73 -10.88 15.78
N VAL A 516 -15.34 -11.46 16.79
CA VAL A 516 -15.28 -10.96 18.17
C VAL A 516 -13.84 -11.00 18.69
N VAL A 517 -13.38 -9.89 19.28
CA VAL A 517 -12.06 -9.77 19.92
C VAL A 517 -12.25 -9.57 21.42
N LYS A 518 -11.68 -10.47 22.22
CA LYS A 518 -11.74 -10.44 23.69
C LYS A 518 -10.69 -9.52 24.30
N ASP A 519 -11.00 -8.96 25.47
CA ASP A 519 -10.07 -8.22 26.32
C ASP A 519 -9.11 -9.19 27.04
N ALA A 520 -8.24 -9.82 26.26
CA ALA A 520 -7.31 -10.87 26.69
C ALA A 520 -5.87 -10.35 26.68
N SER A 521 -5.62 -9.22 27.35
CA SER A 521 -4.30 -8.57 27.41
C SER A 521 -3.20 -9.52 27.91
N LEU A 522 -2.23 -9.81 27.04
CA LEU A 522 -1.02 -10.53 27.40
C LEU A 522 0.04 -9.57 27.96
N PRO A 523 0.99 -10.03 28.80
CA PRO A 523 2.22 -9.30 29.07
C PRO A 523 3.08 -9.20 27.80
N LEU A 524 3.76 -8.07 27.56
CA LEU A 524 4.57 -7.82 26.36
C LEU A 524 5.70 -8.86 26.11
N SER A 525 6.16 -9.56 27.16
CA SER A 525 7.14 -10.65 27.08
C SER A 525 6.53 -12.03 26.71
N LYS A 526 5.20 -12.11 26.60
CA LYS A 526 4.43 -13.31 26.24
C LYS A 526 3.71 -13.19 24.90
N THR A 527 3.72 -12.01 24.27
CA THR A 527 3.16 -11.83 22.93
C THR A 527 3.97 -12.53 21.84
N SER A 528 3.46 -12.56 20.63
CA SER A 528 4.24 -12.92 19.44
C SER A 528 5.44 -11.98 19.19
N ASP A 529 6.43 -12.47 18.43
CA ASP A 529 7.49 -11.62 17.89
C ASP A 529 6.93 -10.60 16.89
N ASP A 530 5.87 -10.96 16.16
CA ASP A 530 5.21 -10.10 15.18
C ASP A 530 4.53 -8.89 15.84
N PHE A 531 3.91 -9.08 17.01
CA PHE A 531 3.41 -8.00 17.86
C PHE A 531 4.55 -7.08 18.31
N ARG A 532 5.61 -7.62 18.93
CA ARG A 532 6.72 -6.79 19.43
C ARG A 532 7.45 -6.06 18.31
N PHE A 533 7.60 -6.69 17.14
CA PHE A 533 8.31 -6.12 16.01
C PHE A 533 7.50 -4.99 15.35
N SER A 534 6.21 -5.21 15.06
CA SER A 534 5.32 -4.16 14.55
C SER A 534 5.21 -2.98 15.54
N ALA A 535 5.15 -3.26 16.85
CA ALA A 535 5.19 -2.22 17.89
C ALA A 535 6.52 -1.45 17.94
N ALA A 536 7.66 -2.10 17.70
CA ALA A 536 8.95 -1.42 17.57
C ALA A 536 8.99 -0.52 16.32
N VAL A 537 8.50 -0.98 15.17
CA VAL A 537 8.42 -0.18 13.94
C VAL A 537 7.49 1.03 14.12
N ALA A 538 6.35 0.86 14.80
CA ALA A 538 5.45 1.97 15.14
C ALA A 538 6.09 2.97 16.11
N GLY A 539 6.84 2.50 17.10
CA GLY A 539 7.64 3.34 17.99
C GLY A 539 8.74 4.11 17.25
N PHE A 540 9.40 3.49 16.27
CA PHE A 540 10.39 4.14 15.41
C PHE A 540 9.77 5.27 14.59
N GLY A 541 8.66 5.00 13.90
CA GLY A 541 7.93 5.99 13.11
C GLY A 541 7.47 7.17 13.95
N GLN A 542 6.90 6.93 15.14
CA GLN A 542 6.50 8.00 16.07
C GLN A 542 7.69 8.85 16.56
N VAL A 543 8.88 8.27 16.76
CA VAL A 543 10.08 9.02 17.15
C VAL A 543 10.61 9.85 15.97
N LEU A 544 10.70 9.30 14.76
CA LEU A 544 11.16 10.03 13.57
C LEU A 544 10.21 11.16 13.15
N ARG A 545 8.89 10.91 13.20
CA ARG A 545 7.85 11.92 12.92
C ARG A 545 7.76 12.99 14.02
N GLY A 546 8.37 12.77 15.19
CA GLY A 546 8.25 13.67 16.34
C GLY A 546 6.86 13.67 16.99
N SER A 547 6.14 12.55 16.90
CA SER A 547 4.74 12.39 17.30
C SER A 547 4.47 12.87 18.72
N ALA A 548 3.38 13.64 18.89
CA ALA A 548 2.87 14.06 20.18
C ALA A 548 2.46 12.88 21.09
N PHE A 549 2.23 11.70 20.51
CA PHE A 549 1.80 10.50 21.22
C PHE A 549 2.94 9.51 21.54
N LYS A 550 4.17 9.77 21.08
CA LYS A 550 5.33 8.90 21.30
C LYS A 550 5.72 8.73 22.79
N GLY A 551 5.22 9.60 23.67
CA GLY A 551 5.62 9.68 25.07
C GLY A 551 7.13 9.82 25.25
N ASP A 552 7.66 9.05 26.21
CA ASP A 552 9.10 8.97 26.53
C ASP A 552 9.85 7.94 25.66
N TRP A 553 9.25 7.48 24.55
CA TRP A 553 9.87 6.46 23.69
C TRP A 553 11.08 6.99 22.91
N THR A 554 12.07 6.12 22.72
CA THR A 554 13.39 6.43 22.15
C THR A 554 13.84 5.43 21.08
N LEU A 555 14.85 5.81 20.30
CA LEU A 555 15.52 4.91 19.34
C LEU A 555 16.22 3.74 20.05
N ALA A 556 16.76 3.95 21.25
CA ALA A 556 17.35 2.88 22.07
C ALA A 556 16.30 1.82 22.49
N GLN A 557 15.13 2.24 22.99
CA GLN A 557 14.04 1.32 23.34
C GLN A 557 13.46 0.62 22.09
N THR A 558 13.31 1.35 20.99
CA THR A 558 12.94 0.81 19.67
C THR A 558 13.85 -0.35 19.29
N ARG A 559 15.17 -0.12 19.31
CA ARG A 559 16.18 -1.12 18.96
C ARG A 559 16.13 -2.33 19.88
N LEU A 560 16.09 -2.11 21.20
CA LEU A 560 16.04 -3.18 22.21
C LEU A 560 14.75 -4.02 22.13
N LEU A 561 13.63 -3.46 21.67
CA LEU A 561 12.39 -4.20 21.42
C LEU A 561 12.49 -5.02 20.12
N ALA A 562 13.00 -4.41 19.04
CA ALA A 562 13.20 -5.06 17.75
C ALA A 562 14.21 -6.23 17.82
N GLU A 563 15.34 -6.05 18.52
CA GLU A 563 16.33 -7.11 18.80
C GLU A 563 15.68 -8.35 19.43
N LYS A 564 14.77 -8.14 20.39
CA LYS A 564 14.00 -9.20 21.08
C LYS A 564 12.78 -9.73 20.30
N ALA A 565 12.55 -9.21 19.10
CA ALA A 565 11.38 -9.50 18.26
C ALA A 565 11.76 -9.86 16.81
N LYS A 566 13.05 -10.00 16.53
CA LYS A 566 13.59 -10.28 15.20
C LYS A 566 13.14 -11.64 14.65
N GLY A 567 12.71 -12.56 15.50
CA GLY A 567 12.14 -13.87 15.12
C GLY A 567 12.95 -14.66 14.09
N ASN A 568 12.24 -15.41 13.25
CA ASN A 568 12.79 -16.01 12.04
C ASN A 568 12.90 -14.94 10.93
N ASP A 569 14.12 -14.69 10.44
CA ASP A 569 14.44 -13.58 9.53
C ASP A 569 15.36 -14.10 8.42
N THR A 570 14.82 -14.96 7.57
CA THR A 570 15.62 -15.70 6.57
C THR A 570 16.14 -14.84 5.43
N GLN A 571 15.56 -13.65 5.23
CA GLN A 571 15.97 -12.69 4.20
C GLN A 571 16.78 -11.51 4.77
N GLY A 572 16.76 -11.28 6.09
CA GLY A 572 17.54 -10.24 6.78
C GLY A 572 16.81 -8.90 7.00
N TYR A 573 15.59 -8.72 6.50
CA TYR A 573 14.85 -7.46 6.61
C TYR A 573 14.69 -6.96 8.05
N ARG A 574 14.44 -7.86 9.03
CA ARG A 574 14.27 -7.46 10.44
C ARG A 574 15.61 -7.09 11.10
N LYS A 575 16.70 -7.76 10.75
CA LYS A 575 18.07 -7.41 11.15
C LYS A 575 18.51 -6.07 10.58
N ASP A 576 18.16 -5.80 9.32
CA ASP A 576 18.56 -4.56 8.66
C ASP A 576 17.76 -3.36 9.19
N PHE A 577 16.50 -3.57 9.60
CA PHE A 577 15.75 -2.59 10.43
C PHE A 577 16.46 -2.28 11.75
N ILE A 578 16.88 -3.29 12.53
CA ILE A 578 17.63 -3.07 13.78
C ILE A 578 18.92 -2.26 13.51
N THR A 579 19.59 -2.55 12.41
CA THR A 579 20.78 -1.82 11.95
C THR A 579 20.45 -0.37 11.59
N LEU A 580 19.31 -0.12 10.94
CA LEU A 580 18.83 1.21 10.56
C LEU A 580 18.46 2.06 11.78
N VAL A 581 17.76 1.48 12.77
CA VAL A 581 17.51 2.16 14.05
C VAL A 581 18.83 2.52 14.75
N SER A 582 19.82 1.63 14.71
CA SER A 582 21.17 1.87 15.24
C SER A 582 21.94 2.99 14.51
N GLN A 583 21.61 3.26 13.24
CA GLN A 583 22.16 4.38 12.47
C GLN A 583 21.44 5.69 12.84
N ALA A 584 20.11 5.68 12.88
CA ALA A 584 19.32 6.83 13.33
C ALA A 584 19.67 7.27 14.77
N GLU A 585 19.90 6.32 15.68
CA GLU A 585 20.35 6.56 17.07
C GLU A 585 21.66 7.38 17.10
N LYS A 586 22.61 7.07 16.21
CA LYS A 586 23.89 7.80 16.08
C LYS A 586 23.74 9.16 15.40
N ILE A 587 22.93 9.26 14.34
CA ILE A 587 22.67 10.52 13.65
C ILE A 587 21.99 11.51 14.59
N SER A 588 21.02 11.04 15.38
CA SER A 588 20.33 11.86 16.38
C SER A 588 21.24 12.31 17.52
N ALA A 589 22.27 11.53 17.88
CA ALA A 589 23.24 11.89 18.93
C ALA A 589 24.37 12.82 18.43
N ASN A 590 24.54 12.97 17.12
CA ASN A 590 25.60 13.77 16.49
C ASN A 590 25.13 15.15 15.99
N LYS A 591 23.85 15.51 16.14
CA LYS A 591 23.37 16.86 15.87
C LYS A 591 23.69 17.78 17.06
N PRO A 592 24.29 18.96 16.83
CA PRO A 592 24.25 20.05 17.82
C PRO A 592 22.81 20.50 18.07
N ASP A 593 22.55 21.01 19.28
CA ASP A 593 21.30 21.69 19.67
C ASP A 593 21.08 23.01 18.92
#